data_AF-A0A9J6G0C2-F1
#
_entry.id   AF-A0A9J6G0C2-F1
#
_cell.length_a   1.000
_cell.length_b   1.000
_cell.length_c   1.000
_cell.angle_alpha   90.00
_cell.angle_beta   90.00
_cell.angle_gamma   90.00
#
_symmetry.space_group_name_H-M   'P 1'
#
loop_
_entity.id
_entity.type
_entity.pdbx_description
1 polymer ?
#
loop_
_entity_poly.entity_id
_entity_poly.type
_entity_poly.pdbx_seq_one_letter_code
_entity_poly.pdbx_strand_id
1 'polypeptide(L)'
;MLDALGEALEYILYHKNRPRLLGVLQTYQLLAEDPDKNLPDAAMVGWCVELLECYQISVDDMMDGSPMRRGRPAAHTRPDIGWRAIIDAVIFEKAVSFVLKRRLSSHPMLPALLDLFDDCDLRAVLGQMFDVLSTATTSGGQQLRHPSFDRYWAVGILKSGPFTLELPVRAGMYMAGVVDPKLHQQAHEASTALGQIYMAHNDFNDCYSCPEVMGRVGTDIVEHKHTWFLISALKLASPEQVQTLKAHIGRGVTGGPDEAAVKAVYDELNLHDRYMEYQNQALRDFDEHLDRMPPNMAEAFRLQRDILMGPDT
;
A
#
# COMPACT_ATOMS: atom_id res chain seq x y z
N MET A 1 0.41 23.98 19.39
CA MET A 1 -0.41 22.76 19.13
C MET A 1 -0.81 22.69 17.67
N LEU A 2 -1.47 23.71 17.12
CA LEU A 2 -1.78 23.76 15.67
C LEU A 2 -0.52 23.77 14.80
N ASP A 3 0.52 24.51 15.20
CA ASP A 3 1.80 24.52 14.48
C ASP A 3 2.46 23.14 14.43
N ALA A 4 2.51 22.43 15.55
CA ALA A 4 3.07 21.07 15.63
C ALA A 4 2.29 20.04 14.78
N LEU A 5 0.98 20.21 14.63
CA LEU A 5 0.16 19.38 13.74
C LEU A 5 0.41 19.73 12.27
N GLY A 6 0.53 21.03 11.95
CA GLY A 6 0.90 21.50 10.62
C GLY A 6 2.26 20.96 10.19
N GLU A 7 3.25 21.01 11.07
CA GLU A 7 4.59 20.45 10.87
C GLU A 7 4.55 18.93 10.66
N ALA A 8 3.79 18.18 11.49
CA ALA A 8 3.65 16.73 11.33
C ALA A 8 3.02 16.38 9.98
N LEU A 9 1.98 17.11 9.60
CA LEU A 9 1.29 16.95 8.34
C LEU A 9 2.23 17.25 7.16
N GLU A 10 2.92 18.38 7.15
CA GLU A 10 3.90 18.73 6.12
C GLU A 10 5.06 17.74 6.04
N TYR A 11 5.49 17.20 7.18
CA TYR A 11 6.57 16.23 7.23
C TYR A 11 6.18 14.89 6.61
N ILE A 12 4.99 14.39 6.95
CA ILE A 12 4.53 13.06 6.54
C ILE A 12 3.92 13.11 5.13
N LEU A 13 3.13 14.14 4.79
CA LEU A 13 2.60 14.37 3.43
C LEU A 13 3.67 14.80 2.41
N TYR A 14 4.96 14.89 2.80
CA TYR A 14 6.04 15.19 1.87
C TYR A 14 6.22 14.06 0.85
N HIS A 15 5.35 14.04 -0.16
CA HIS A 15 5.36 13.14 -1.29
C HIS A 15 5.21 13.96 -2.56
N LYS A 16 6.10 13.75 -3.54
CA LYS A 16 6.09 14.55 -4.77
C LYS A 16 4.84 14.32 -5.61
N ASN A 17 4.29 13.10 -5.62
CA ASN A 17 3.31 12.69 -6.63
C ASN A 17 1.88 12.47 -6.13
N ARG A 18 1.63 12.46 -4.81
CA ARG A 18 0.29 12.27 -4.18
C ARG A 18 -0.64 11.32 -4.97
N PRO A 19 -0.24 10.06 -5.14
CA PRO A 19 -0.83 9.16 -6.13
C PRO A 19 -2.31 8.86 -5.85
N ARG A 20 -2.73 8.86 -4.58
CA ARG A 20 -4.11 8.54 -4.19
C ARG A 20 -5.03 9.73 -4.41
N LEU A 21 -4.54 10.95 -4.16
CA LEU A 21 -5.26 12.17 -4.56
C LEU A 21 -5.46 12.21 -6.07
N LEU A 22 -4.41 11.93 -6.84
CA LEU A 22 -4.50 11.88 -8.30
C LEU A 22 -5.49 10.81 -8.76
N GLY A 23 -5.48 9.63 -8.15
CA GLY A 23 -6.46 8.57 -8.44
C GLY A 23 -7.91 9.01 -8.27
N VAL A 24 -8.23 9.76 -7.19
CA VAL A 24 -9.57 10.34 -7.00
C VAL A 24 -9.89 11.33 -8.12
N LEU A 25 -8.98 12.26 -8.40
CA LEU A 25 -9.21 13.34 -9.36
C LEU A 25 -9.35 12.82 -10.79
N GLN A 26 -8.47 11.92 -11.21
CA GLN A 26 -8.50 11.32 -12.55
C GLN A 26 -9.79 10.52 -12.75
N THR A 27 -10.17 9.71 -11.77
CA THR A 27 -11.43 8.97 -11.83
C THR A 27 -12.63 9.90 -11.92
N TYR A 28 -12.66 10.96 -11.10
CA TYR A 28 -13.71 11.97 -11.16
C TYR A 28 -13.78 12.66 -12.53
N GLN A 29 -12.64 13.11 -13.06
CA GLN A 29 -12.55 13.80 -14.34
C GLN A 29 -12.95 12.92 -15.53
N LEU A 30 -12.64 11.62 -15.48
CA LEU A 30 -13.00 10.66 -16.52
C LEU A 30 -14.49 10.32 -16.52
N LEU A 31 -15.16 10.39 -15.36
CA LEU A 31 -16.53 9.89 -15.20
C LEU A 31 -17.60 11.00 -15.07
N ALA A 32 -17.22 12.20 -14.62
CA ALA A 32 -18.16 13.29 -14.43
C ALA A 32 -18.64 13.89 -15.76
N GLU A 33 -19.94 14.18 -15.87
CA GLU A 33 -20.50 14.90 -17.03
C GLU A 33 -19.96 16.34 -17.14
N ASP A 34 -19.73 16.99 -15.99
CA ASP A 34 -19.14 18.32 -15.86
C ASP A 34 -18.04 18.28 -14.77
N PRO A 35 -16.77 18.01 -15.17
CA PRO A 35 -15.65 17.90 -14.24
C PRO A 35 -15.31 19.20 -13.50
N ASP A 36 -15.71 20.37 -13.99
CA ASP A 36 -15.34 21.64 -13.33
C ASP A 36 -16.24 21.95 -12.13
N LYS A 37 -17.46 21.42 -12.13
CA LYS A 37 -18.51 21.75 -11.15
C LYS A 37 -18.16 21.37 -9.71
N ASN A 38 -17.63 20.18 -9.48
CA ASN A 38 -17.34 19.64 -8.15
C ASN A 38 -15.84 19.34 -7.94
N LEU A 39 -14.96 19.85 -8.81
CA LEU A 39 -13.52 19.60 -8.71
C LEU A 39 -12.92 19.96 -7.34
N PRO A 40 -13.26 21.10 -6.69
CA PRO A 40 -12.70 21.43 -5.37
C PRO A 40 -13.11 20.43 -4.28
N ASP A 41 -14.33 19.89 -4.37
CA ASP A 41 -14.84 18.89 -3.42
C ASP A 41 -14.21 17.52 -3.68
N ALA A 42 -14.05 17.12 -4.96
CA ALA A 42 -13.32 15.90 -5.32
C ALA A 42 -11.85 15.97 -4.89
N ALA A 43 -11.20 17.13 -5.03
CA ALA A 43 -9.84 17.36 -4.54
C ALA A 43 -9.77 17.22 -3.01
N MET A 44 -10.77 17.74 -2.29
CA MET A 44 -10.84 17.60 -0.83
C MET A 44 -10.97 16.13 -0.41
N VAL A 45 -11.78 15.35 -1.13
CA VAL A 45 -11.87 13.89 -0.93
C VAL A 45 -10.51 13.23 -1.19
N GLY A 46 -9.82 13.59 -2.28
CA GLY A 46 -8.47 13.11 -2.58
C GLY A 46 -7.45 13.42 -1.47
N TRP A 47 -7.50 14.62 -0.89
CA TRP A 47 -6.68 14.98 0.27
C TRP A 47 -7.01 14.16 1.51
N CYS A 48 -8.28 13.83 1.74
CA CYS A 48 -8.67 12.91 2.81
C CYS A 48 -8.08 11.50 2.60
N VAL A 49 -7.95 11.02 1.35
CA VAL A 49 -7.29 9.73 1.09
C VAL A 49 -5.79 9.79 1.38
N GLU A 50 -5.09 10.86 0.99
CA GLU A 50 -3.67 11.06 1.32
C GLU A 50 -3.46 11.20 2.84
N LEU A 51 -4.40 11.81 3.55
CA LEU A 51 -4.36 11.91 5.01
C LEU A 51 -4.53 10.55 5.68
N LEU A 52 -5.42 9.70 5.16
CA LEU A 52 -5.57 8.32 5.61
C LEU A 52 -4.29 7.52 5.36
N GLU A 53 -3.64 7.70 4.20
CA GLU A 53 -2.32 7.10 3.95
C GLU A 53 -1.30 7.57 4.99
N CYS A 54 -1.25 8.87 5.33
CA CYS A 54 -0.32 9.37 6.34
C CYS A 54 -0.48 8.67 7.69
N TYR A 55 -1.72 8.38 8.09
CA TYR A 55 -2.00 7.55 9.25
C TYR A 55 -1.42 6.15 9.07
N GLN A 56 -1.78 5.46 7.98
CA GLN A 56 -1.38 4.07 7.71
C GLN A 56 0.15 3.91 7.68
N ILE A 57 0.87 4.77 6.95
CA ILE A 57 2.34 4.66 6.85
C ILE A 57 3.06 5.02 8.14
N SER A 58 2.51 5.93 8.95
CA SER A 58 3.11 6.29 10.25
C SER A 58 3.04 5.10 11.20
N VAL A 59 1.89 4.42 11.20
CA VAL A 59 1.63 3.23 11.99
C VAL A 59 2.46 2.04 11.52
N ASP A 60 2.56 1.83 10.20
CA ASP A 60 3.42 0.84 9.56
C ASP A 60 4.90 1.03 9.96
N ASP A 61 5.45 2.23 9.78
CA ASP A 61 6.83 2.56 10.15
C ASP A 61 7.14 2.22 11.62
N MET A 62 6.20 2.50 12.53
CA MET A 62 6.36 2.21 13.96
C MET A 62 6.31 0.71 14.29
N MET A 63 5.43 -0.04 13.63
CA MET A 63 5.31 -1.49 13.86
C MET A 63 6.49 -2.26 13.28
N ASP A 64 7.01 -1.79 12.15
CA ASP A 64 8.14 -2.42 11.44
C ASP A 64 9.49 -1.92 11.98
N GLY A 65 9.50 -0.81 12.73
CA GLY A 65 10.73 -0.19 13.22
C GLY A 65 11.54 0.46 12.09
N SER A 66 10.85 0.90 11.02
CA SER A 66 11.47 1.40 9.81
C SER A 66 12.27 2.68 10.09
N PRO A 67 13.54 2.79 9.65
CA PRO A 67 14.36 3.95 9.96
C PRO A 67 14.01 5.19 9.12
N MET A 68 13.47 4.97 7.90
CA MET A 68 13.28 6.00 6.89
C MET A 68 11.98 5.84 6.11
N ARG A 69 11.41 6.99 5.72
CA ARG A 69 10.24 7.09 4.84
C ARG A 69 10.36 8.32 3.95
N ARG A 70 10.09 8.16 2.65
CA ARG A 70 10.04 9.26 1.65
C ARG A 70 11.30 10.14 1.65
N GLY A 71 12.48 9.50 1.77
CA GLY A 71 13.80 10.13 1.76
C GLY A 71 14.18 10.85 3.05
N ARG A 72 13.43 10.66 4.13
CA ARG A 72 13.64 11.30 5.44
C ARG A 72 13.57 10.27 6.56
N PRO A 73 14.08 10.57 7.77
CA PRO A 73 13.87 9.71 8.94
C PRO A 73 12.37 9.47 9.19
N ALA A 74 11.98 8.24 9.50
CA ALA A 74 10.60 7.96 9.89
C ALA A 74 10.21 8.81 11.12
N ALA A 75 8.94 9.20 11.23
CA ALA A 75 8.52 10.18 12.24
C ALA A 75 8.89 9.72 13.67
N HIS A 76 8.75 8.43 13.97
CA HIS A 76 9.04 7.88 15.29
C HIS A 76 10.54 7.80 15.65
N THR A 77 11.43 7.86 14.66
CA THR A 77 12.90 7.83 14.88
C THR A 77 13.50 9.21 15.12
N ARG A 78 12.73 10.28 14.87
CA ARG A 78 13.17 11.65 15.10
C ARG A 78 13.22 11.99 16.59
N PRO A 79 14.33 12.57 17.10
CA PRO A 79 14.44 12.94 18.52
C PRO A 79 13.39 13.96 19.00
N ASP A 80 12.92 14.83 18.12
CA ASP A 80 11.94 15.89 18.42
C ASP A 80 10.47 15.45 18.26
N ILE A 81 10.23 14.26 17.68
CA ILE A 81 8.89 13.67 17.54
C ILE A 81 8.78 12.43 18.44
N GLY A 82 9.62 11.42 18.21
CA GLY A 82 9.60 10.15 18.93
C GLY A 82 8.20 9.51 18.94
N TRP A 83 7.81 8.98 20.09
CA TRP A 83 6.51 8.32 20.26
C TRP A 83 5.30 9.26 20.21
N ARG A 84 5.48 10.59 20.12
CA ARG A 84 4.38 11.50 19.76
C ARG A 84 3.77 11.16 18.41
N ALA A 85 4.54 10.53 17.50
CA ALA A 85 4.08 10.06 16.19
C ALA A 85 2.81 9.19 16.28
N ILE A 86 2.59 8.47 17.40
CA ILE A 86 1.35 7.73 17.64
C ILE A 86 0.14 8.67 17.67
N ILE A 87 0.23 9.76 18.42
CA ILE A 87 -0.86 10.74 18.54
C ILE A 87 -1.04 11.49 17.22
N ASP A 88 0.04 11.85 16.53
CA ASP A 88 -0.05 12.51 15.23
C ASP A 88 -0.81 11.62 14.22
N ALA A 89 -0.49 10.33 14.16
CA ALA A 89 -1.17 9.37 13.30
C ALA A 89 -2.67 9.24 13.62
N VAL A 90 -3.02 9.13 14.91
CA VAL A 90 -4.44 9.07 15.34
C VAL A 90 -5.19 10.36 14.98
N ILE A 91 -4.54 11.52 15.06
CA ILE A 91 -5.15 12.78 14.64
C ILE A 91 -5.45 12.77 13.14
N PHE A 92 -4.55 12.23 12.31
CA PHE A 92 -4.79 12.14 10.87
C PHE A 92 -6.01 11.28 10.53
N GLU A 93 -6.14 10.09 11.13
CA GLU A 93 -7.32 9.24 10.94
C GLU A 93 -8.61 9.95 11.37
N LYS A 94 -8.64 10.57 12.56
CA LYS A 94 -9.82 11.31 13.04
C LYS A 94 -10.14 12.53 12.17
N ALA A 95 -9.12 13.19 11.63
CA ALA A 95 -9.28 14.37 10.78
C ALA A 95 -9.97 14.03 9.45
N VAL A 96 -9.83 12.82 8.91
CA VAL A 96 -10.51 12.38 7.68
C VAL A 96 -12.02 12.58 7.78
N SER A 97 -12.66 11.94 8.77
CA SER A 97 -14.11 12.03 8.95
C SER A 97 -14.57 13.45 9.31
N PHE A 98 -13.77 14.19 10.07
CA PHE A 98 -14.04 15.59 10.42
C PHE A 98 -14.06 16.49 9.18
N VAL A 99 -13.05 16.40 8.32
CA VAL A 99 -12.93 17.19 7.09
C VAL A 99 -14.06 16.84 6.12
N LEU A 100 -14.32 15.55 5.88
CA LEU A 100 -15.41 15.12 5.00
C LEU A 100 -16.76 15.68 5.47
N LYS A 101 -17.10 15.50 6.75
CA LYS A 101 -18.37 16.01 7.31
C LYS A 101 -18.47 17.53 7.24
N ARG A 102 -17.36 18.26 7.41
CA ARG A 102 -17.35 19.73 7.40
C ARG A 102 -17.43 20.31 6.00
N ARG A 103 -16.77 19.68 5.02
CA ARG A 103 -16.66 20.17 3.64
C ARG A 103 -17.80 19.72 2.75
N LEU A 104 -18.34 18.52 3.01
CA LEU A 104 -19.34 17.87 2.19
C LEU A 104 -20.68 17.72 2.92
N SER A 105 -20.95 18.54 3.95
CA SER A 105 -22.14 18.40 4.81
C SER A 105 -23.48 18.37 4.05
N SER A 106 -23.54 19.04 2.90
CA SER A 106 -24.71 19.08 2.01
C SER A 106 -24.54 18.23 0.74
N HIS A 107 -23.40 17.57 0.56
CA HIS A 107 -23.16 16.75 -0.62
C HIS A 107 -23.92 15.43 -0.49
N PRO A 108 -24.71 15.02 -1.49
CA PRO A 108 -25.57 13.83 -1.39
C PRO A 108 -24.77 12.54 -1.20
N MET A 109 -23.51 12.51 -1.66
CA MET A 109 -22.63 11.33 -1.55
C MET A 109 -21.86 11.24 -0.23
N LEU A 110 -22.00 12.20 0.69
CA LEU A 110 -21.29 12.15 1.98
C LEU A 110 -21.50 10.82 2.75
N PRO A 111 -22.72 10.26 2.87
CA PRO A 111 -22.89 8.97 3.55
C PRO A 111 -22.10 7.84 2.89
N ALA A 112 -22.19 7.71 1.56
CA ALA A 112 -21.47 6.67 0.82
C ALA A 112 -19.95 6.82 0.90
N LEU A 113 -19.45 8.06 0.90
CA LEU A 113 -18.04 8.35 1.11
C LEU A 113 -17.59 7.95 2.53
N LEU A 114 -18.32 8.34 3.57
CA LEU A 114 -17.99 7.96 4.95
C LEU A 114 -17.96 6.43 5.11
N ASP A 115 -18.97 5.73 4.60
CA ASP A 115 -19.03 4.26 4.64
C ASP A 115 -17.84 3.62 3.89
N LEU A 116 -17.46 4.18 2.73
CA LEU A 116 -16.31 3.69 1.96
C LEU A 116 -14.98 3.93 2.68
N PHE A 117 -14.79 5.10 3.29
CA PHE A 117 -13.58 5.41 4.07
C PHE A 117 -13.48 4.50 5.29
N ASP A 118 -14.56 4.33 6.04
CA ASP A 118 -14.59 3.49 7.24
C ASP A 118 -14.35 2.00 6.88
N ASP A 119 -14.94 1.50 5.79
CA ASP A 119 -14.72 0.13 5.33
C ASP A 119 -13.28 -0.11 4.85
N CYS A 120 -12.73 0.77 4.02
CA CYS A 120 -11.36 0.65 3.55
C CYS A 120 -10.33 0.78 4.69
N ASP A 121 -10.56 1.69 5.64
CA ASP A 121 -9.69 1.84 6.82
C ASP A 121 -9.74 0.60 7.71
N LEU A 122 -10.93 0.08 8.02
CA LEU A 122 -11.06 -1.14 8.81
C LEU A 122 -10.36 -2.34 8.15
N ARG A 123 -10.53 -2.52 6.84
CA ARG A 123 -9.83 -3.58 6.11
C ARG A 123 -8.32 -3.39 6.15
N ALA A 124 -7.82 -2.17 5.99
CA ALA A 124 -6.39 -1.86 6.07
C ALA A 124 -5.82 -2.22 7.46
N VAL A 125 -6.51 -1.84 8.54
CA VAL A 125 -6.11 -2.17 9.92
C VAL A 125 -6.13 -3.69 10.17
N LEU A 126 -7.14 -4.41 9.66
CA LEU A 126 -7.19 -5.88 9.75
C LEU A 126 -6.06 -6.53 8.96
N GLY A 127 -5.74 -6.00 7.78
CA GLY A 127 -4.60 -6.43 6.98
C GLY A 127 -3.28 -6.21 7.69
N GLN A 128 -3.09 -5.05 8.32
CA GLN A 128 -1.91 -4.74 9.13
C GLN A 128 -1.77 -5.73 10.31
N MET A 129 -2.88 -6.06 10.99
CA MET A 129 -2.88 -7.07 12.03
C MET A 129 -2.43 -8.44 11.49
N PHE A 130 -2.91 -8.86 10.33
CA PHE A 130 -2.48 -10.13 9.72
C PHE A 130 -1.01 -10.12 9.30
N ASP A 131 -0.49 -9.00 8.82
CA ASP A 131 0.92 -8.84 8.49
C ASP A 131 1.80 -9.04 9.74
N VAL A 132 1.51 -8.30 10.81
CA VAL A 132 2.23 -8.39 12.10
C VAL A 132 2.12 -9.78 12.74
N LEU A 133 0.93 -10.39 12.71
CA LEU A 133 0.73 -11.74 13.23
C LEU A 133 1.45 -12.81 12.39
N SER A 134 1.76 -12.52 11.12
CA SER A 134 2.48 -13.44 10.25
C SER A 134 3.94 -13.56 10.66
N THR A 135 4.57 -12.48 11.12
CA THR A 135 5.98 -12.44 11.55
C THR A 135 6.19 -12.60 13.06
N ALA A 136 5.10 -12.77 13.82
CA ALA A 136 5.15 -12.86 15.27
C ALA A 136 5.92 -14.10 15.76
N THR A 137 6.80 -13.89 16.73
CA THR A 137 7.63 -14.94 17.33
C THR A 137 7.26 -15.22 18.79
N THR A 138 7.53 -16.44 19.27
CA THR A 138 7.56 -16.73 20.70
C THR A 138 8.71 -15.99 21.40
N SER A 139 8.71 -15.95 22.74
CA SER A 139 9.84 -15.44 23.51
C SER A 139 11.17 -16.17 23.24
N GLY A 140 11.12 -17.39 22.67
CA GLY A 140 12.28 -18.14 22.21
C GLY A 140 12.67 -17.90 20.74
N GLY A 141 12.06 -16.93 20.06
CA GLY A 141 12.36 -16.58 18.67
C GLY A 141 11.78 -17.54 17.62
N GLN A 142 10.90 -18.47 18.01
CA GLN A 142 10.25 -19.36 17.06
C GLN A 142 9.05 -18.66 16.40
N GLN A 143 8.99 -18.70 15.07
CA GLN A 143 7.87 -18.19 14.30
C GLN A 143 6.56 -18.89 14.67
N LEU A 144 5.50 -18.10 14.94
CA LEU A 144 4.16 -18.61 15.27
C LEU A 144 3.38 -19.07 14.04
N ARG A 145 3.79 -18.63 12.84
CA ARG A 145 3.15 -18.94 11.56
C ARG A 145 4.22 -19.28 10.54
N HIS A 146 3.87 -20.18 9.62
CA HIS A 146 4.74 -20.49 8.49
C HIS A 146 4.38 -19.61 7.28
N PRO A 147 5.37 -19.15 6.48
CA PRO A 147 5.12 -18.45 5.24
C PRO A 147 4.25 -19.29 4.28
N SER A 148 3.21 -18.68 3.71
CA SER A 148 2.37 -19.31 2.69
C SER A 148 1.70 -18.27 1.80
N PHE A 149 1.48 -18.62 0.53
CA PHE A 149 0.83 -17.71 -0.41
C PHE A 149 -0.61 -17.38 -0.02
N ASP A 150 -1.36 -18.31 0.60
CA ASP A 150 -2.72 -18.03 1.06
C ASP A 150 -2.76 -16.88 2.07
N ARG A 151 -1.79 -16.84 3.00
CA ARG A 151 -1.67 -15.75 3.98
C ARG A 151 -1.17 -14.48 3.33
N TYR A 152 -0.14 -14.60 2.50
CA TYR A 152 0.43 -13.46 1.78
C TYR A 152 -0.63 -12.72 0.95
N TRP A 153 -1.42 -13.44 0.15
CA TRP A 153 -2.48 -12.82 -0.63
C TRP A 153 -3.61 -12.26 0.23
N ALA A 154 -3.94 -12.91 1.36
CA ALA A 154 -4.91 -12.34 2.30
C ALA A 154 -4.43 -11.01 2.90
N VAL A 155 -3.13 -10.88 3.21
CA VAL A 155 -2.53 -9.61 3.65
C VAL A 155 -2.64 -8.56 2.54
N GLY A 156 -2.30 -8.88 1.29
CA GLY A 156 -2.38 -7.91 0.18
C GLY A 156 -3.80 -7.39 -0.10
N ILE A 157 -4.78 -8.29 -0.06
CA ILE A 157 -6.21 -7.97 -0.27
C ILE A 157 -6.72 -7.01 0.81
N LEU A 158 -6.22 -7.12 2.05
CA LEU A 158 -6.74 -6.37 3.19
C LEU A 158 -5.90 -5.14 3.53
N LYS A 159 -4.57 -5.23 3.50
CA LYS A 159 -3.65 -4.15 3.92
C LYS A 159 -3.53 -3.08 2.84
N SER A 160 -2.95 -3.42 1.70
CA SER A 160 -2.52 -2.43 0.70
C SER A 160 -3.63 -2.08 -0.29
N GLY A 161 -4.39 -3.08 -0.76
CA GLY A 161 -5.44 -2.89 -1.79
C GLY A 161 -6.52 -1.86 -1.42
N PRO A 162 -7.17 -1.93 -0.24
CA PRO A 162 -8.37 -1.15 0.06
C PRO A 162 -8.14 0.36 0.05
N PHE A 163 -7.14 0.86 0.80
CA PHE A 163 -6.90 2.30 0.90
C PHE A 163 -6.05 2.85 -0.26
N THR A 164 -5.24 2.03 -0.91
CA THR A 164 -4.33 2.48 -2.00
C THR A 164 -4.99 2.47 -3.37
N LEU A 165 -5.84 1.47 -3.64
CA LEU A 165 -6.38 1.24 -4.97
C LEU A 165 -7.88 1.48 -5.01
N GLU A 166 -8.61 0.79 -4.11
CA GLU A 166 -10.06 0.82 -4.13
C GLU A 166 -10.64 2.17 -3.70
N LEU A 167 -10.14 2.71 -2.58
CA LEU A 167 -10.64 3.96 -2.01
C LEU A 167 -10.53 5.14 -3.00
N PRO A 168 -9.37 5.42 -3.64
CA PRO A 168 -9.27 6.51 -4.60
C PRO A 168 -10.28 6.40 -5.75
N VAL A 169 -10.39 5.23 -6.38
CA VAL A 169 -11.24 5.03 -7.56
C VAL A 169 -12.70 5.12 -7.16
N ARG A 170 -13.15 4.36 -6.16
CA ARG A 170 -14.56 4.36 -5.74
C ARG A 170 -14.99 5.70 -5.15
N ALA A 171 -14.09 6.45 -4.50
CA ALA A 171 -14.38 7.81 -4.05
C ALA A 171 -14.55 8.77 -5.24
N GLY A 172 -13.69 8.68 -6.26
CA GLY A 172 -13.85 9.42 -7.51
C GLY A 172 -15.15 9.09 -8.26
N MET A 173 -15.55 7.81 -8.28
CA MET A 173 -16.83 7.35 -8.82
C MET A 173 -18.01 8.01 -8.11
N TYR A 174 -18.02 8.00 -6.77
CA TYR A 174 -19.08 8.68 -6.00
C TYR A 174 -19.10 10.18 -6.28
N MET A 175 -17.94 10.85 -6.33
CA MET A 175 -17.88 12.28 -6.65
C MET A 175 -18.38 12.60 -8.07
N ALA A 176 -18.27 11.67 -9.00
CA ALA A 176 -18.83 11.76 -10.35
C ALA A 176 -20.33 11.41 -10.43
N GLY A 177 -20.95 11.02 -9.30
CA GLY A 177 -22.36 10.61 -9.25
C GLY A 177 -22.63 9.18 -9.70
N VAL A 178 -21.59 8.36 -9.87
CA VAL A 178 -21.74 6.93 -10.17
C VAL A 178 -22.15 6.21 -8.88
N VAL A 179 -23.34 5.63 -8.88
CA VAL A 179 -23.91 4.92 -7.72
C VAL A 179 -24.39 3.51 -8.05
N ASP A 180 -24.19 3.03 -9.28
CA ASP A 180 -24.59 1.67 -9.69
C ASP A 180 -23.76 0.64 -8.90
N PRO A 181 -24.41 -0.23 -8.09
CA PRO A 181 -23.72 -1.25 -7.32
C PRO A 181 -22.86 -2.20 -8.16
N LYS A 182 -23.27 -2.49 -9.40
CA LYS A 182 -22.51 -3.38 -10.30
C LYS A 182 -21.19 -2.76 -10.72
N LEU A 183 -21.17 -1.45 -10.99
CA LEU A 183 -19.94 -0.75 -11.36
C LEU A 183 -18.99 -0.64 -10.18
N HIS A 184 -19.50 -0.39 -8.97
CA HIS A 184 -18.67 -0.42 -7.76
C HIS A 184 -18.13 -1.82 -7.45
N GLN A 185 -18.91 -2.88 -7.72
CA GLN A 185 -18.42 -4.26 -7.57
C GLN A 185 -17.29 -4.56 -8.57
N GLN A 186 -17.43 -4.15 -9.83
CA GLN A 186 -16.34 -4.28 -10.82
C GLN A 186 -15.10 -3.50 -10.39
N ALA A 187 -15.26 -2.28 -9.88
CA ALA A 187 -14.15 -1.49 -9.35
C ALA A 187 -13.48 -2.17 -8.14
N HIS A 188 -14.24 -2.79 -7.25
CA HIS A 188 -13.70 -3.58 -6.13
C HIS A 188 -12.87 -4.78 -6.61
N GLU A 189 -13.37 -5.54 -7.59
CA GLU A 189 -12.68 -6.68 -8.18
C GLU A 189 -11.37 -6.27 -8.87
N ALA A 190 -11.40 -5.22 -9.69
CA ALA A 190 -10.22 -4.66 -10.34
C ALA A 190 -9.20 -4.14 -9.31
N SER A 191 -9.65 -3.43 -8.28
CA SER A 191 -8.78 -2.95 -7.19
C SER A 191 -8.12 -4.09 -6.42
N THR A 192 -8.84 -5.18 -6.21
CA THR A 192 -8.32 -6.38 -5.53
C THR A 192 -7.23 -7.04 -6.35
N ALA A 193 -7.46 -7.21 -7.66
CA ALA A 193 -6.47 -7.77 -8.58
C ALA A 193 -5.20 -6.91 -8.65
N LEU A 194 -5.36 -5.59 -8.89
CA LEU A 194 -4.24 -4.67 -8.92
C LEU A 194 -3.51 -4.59 -7.57
N GLY A 195 -4.22 -4.77 -6.45
CA GLY A 195 -3.63 -4.79 -5.11
C GLY A 195 -2.67 -5.94 -4.88
N GLN A 196 -2.98 -7.12 -5.42
CA GLN A 196 -2.08 -8.27 -5.38
C GLN A 196 -0.81 -8.01 -6.20
N ILE A 197 -0.97 -7.47 -7.41
CA ILE A 197 0.15 -7.11 -8.28
C ILE A 197 1.03 -6.07 -7.60
N TYR A 198 0.42 -5.00 -7.07
CA TYR A 198 1.11 -3.91 -6.39
C TYR A 198 1.87 -4.39 -5.15
N MET A 199 1.32 -5.32 -4.37
CA MET A 199 2.02 -5.88 -3.22
C MET A 199 3.27 -6.66 -3.65
N ALA A 200 3.16 -7.56 -4.63
CA ALA A 200 4.32 -8.30 -5.13
C ALA A 200 5.37 -7.36 -5.76
N HIS A 201 4.92 -6.27 -6.40
CA HIS A 201 5.78 -5.20 -6.86
C HIS A 201 6.48 -4.44 -5.73
N ASN A 202 5.80 -4.22 -4.61
CA ASN A 202 6.43 -3.62 -3.43
C ASN A 202 7.54 -4.53 -2.87
N ASP A 203 7.28 -5.83 -2.73
CA ASP A 203 8.29 -6.81 -2.28
C ASP A 203 9.48 -6.90 -3.25
N PHE A 204 9.24 -6.81 -4.57
CA PHE A 204 10.30 -6.77 -5.56
C PHE A 204 11.18 -5.53 -5.38
N ASN A 205 10.56 -4.36 -5.25
CA ASN A 205 11.30 -3.12 -5.03
C ASN A 205 12.07 -3.17 -3.71
N ASP A 206 11.47 -3.67 -2.63
CA ASP A 206 12.14 -3.79 -1.33
C ASP A 206 13.43 -4.63 -1.43
N CYS A 207 13.37 -5.71 -2.22
CA CYS A 207 14.50 -6.61 -2.40
C CYS A 207 15.55 -6.10 -3.41
N TYR A 208 15.15 -5.58 -4.57
CA TYR A 208 16.03 -5.34 -5.72
C TYR A 208 16.22 -3.87 -6.11
N SER A 209 15.36 -2.95 -5.67
CA SER A 209 15.46 -1.54 -6.04
C SER A 209 16.40 -0.76 -5.13
N CYS A 210 17.06 0.28 -5.66
CA CYS A 210 17.95 1.10 -4.86
C CYS A 210 17.19 2.08 -3.95
N PRO A 211 17.74 2.43 -2.76
CA PRO A 211 17.06 3.31 -1.81
C PRO A 211 16.75 4.71 -2.34
N GLU A 212 17.54 5.22 -3.30
CA GLU A 212 17.32 6.53 -3.91
C GLU A 212 16.03 6.57 -4.73
N VAL A 213 15.68 5.46 -5.39
CA VAL A 213 14.46 5.32 -6.17
C VAL A 213 13.26 5.08 -5.24
N MET A 214 13.40 4.20 -4.25
CA MET A 214 12.32 3.90 -3.31
C MET A 214 12.05 5.02 -2.29
N GLY A 215 13.05 5.87 -2.01
CA GLY A 215 13.01 6.81 -0.89
C GLY A 215 13.00 6.13 0.49
N ARG A 216 13.31 4.84 0.56
CA ARG A 216 13.51 4.07 1.80
C ARG A 216 14.51 2.96 1.53
N VAL A 217 15.07 2.42 2.60
CA VAL A 217 15.92 1.24 2.56
C VAL A 217 15.02 0.01 2.68
N GLY A 218 15.28 -1.05 1.91
CA GLY A 218 14.52 -2.30 2.01
C GLY A 218 14.82 -3.04 3.31
N THR A 219 13.79 -3.51 4.00
CA THR A 219 13.94 -4.12 5.34
C THR A 219 13.32 -5.50 5.43
N ASP A 220 12.62 -5.98 4.40
CA ASP A 220 11.80 -7.19 4.48
C ASP A 220 12.58 -8.44 4.89
N ILE A 221 13.81 -8.61 4.38
CA ILE A 221 14.66 -9.77 4.68
C ILE A 221 15.10 -9.75 6.16
N VAL A 222 15.51 -8.60 6.67
CA VAL A 222 16.03 -8.47 8.05
C VAL A 222 14.91 -8.44 9.09
N GLU A 223 13.70 -8.05 8.69
CA GLU A 223 12.47 -8.11 9.50
C GLU A 223 11.76 -9.46 9.43
N HIS A 224 12.26 -10.40 8.62
CA HIS A 224 11.63 -11.72 8.41
C HIS A 224 10.20 -11.61 7.85
N LYS A 225 9.93 -10.63 6.99
CA LYS A 225 8.63 -10.47 6.33
C LYS A 225 8.35 -11.68 5.44
N HIS A 226 7.08 -12.08 5.40
CA HIS A 226 6.61 -13.22 4.61
C HIS A 226 6.35 -12.81 3.16
N THR A 227 7.38 -12.33 2.47
CA THR A 227 7.29 -11.77 1.11
C THR A 227 7.05 -12.84 0.05
N TRP A 228 6.64 -12.40 -1.14
CA TRP A 228 6.59 -13.22 -2.35
C TRP A 228 7.90 -13.97 -2.59
N PHE A 229 9.05 -13.31 -2.35
CA PHE A 229 10.37 -13.89 -2.54
C PHE A 229 10.68 -14.98 -1.52
N LEU A 230 10.44 -14.75 -0.23
CA LEU A 230 10.70 -15.76 0.80
C LEU A 230 9.83 -17.01 0.57
N ILE A 231 8.55 -16.82 0.27
CA ILE A 231 7.62 -17.94 0.06
C ILE A 231 7.98 -18.70 -1.22
N SER A 232 8.34 -18.01 -2.30
CA SER A 232 8.83 -18.63 -3.54
C SER A 232 10.12 -19.41 -3.31
N ALA A 233 11.08 -18.82 -2.59
CA ALA A 233 12.34 -19.47 -2.26
C ALA A 233 12.12 -20.77 -1.48
N LEU A 234 11.31 -20.73 -0.42
CA LEU A 234 11.02 -21.90 0.41
C LEU A 234 10.31 -23.04 -0.34
N LYS A 235 9.59 -22.73 -1.43
CA LYS A 235 8.95 -23.74 -2.28
C LYS A 235 9.92 -24.41 -3.28
N LEU A 236 10.94 -23.68 -3.71
CA LEU A 236 11.85 -24.10 -4.79
C LEU A 236 13.22 -24.59 -4.28
N ALA A 237 13.62 -24.14 -3.09
CA ALA A 237 14.92 -24.35 -2.51
C ALA A 237 15.23 -25.84 -2.24
N SER A 238 16.48 -26.24 -2.46
CA SER A 238 17.03 -27.50 -1.96
C SER A 238 17.09 -27.52 -0.42
N PRO A 239 17.26 -28.69 0.22
CA PRO A 239 17.44 -28.76 1.67
C PRO A 239 18.57 -27.86 2.20
N GLU A 240 19.68 -27.74 1.47
CA GLU A 240 20.83 -26.89 1.82
C GLU A 240 20.49 -25.39 1.71
N GLN A 241 19.80 -25.00 0.65
CA GLN A 241 19.31 -23.63 0.47
C GLN A 241 18.29 -23.26 1.56
N VAL A 242 17.39 -24.17 1.94
CA VAL A 242 16.46 -23.96 3.05
C VAL A 242 17.19 -23.74 4.38
N GLN A 243 18.28 -24.47 4.64
CA GLN A 243 19.09 -24.23 5.83
C GLN A 243 19.77 -22.86 5.81
N THR A 244 20.27 -22.45 4.64
CA THR A 244 20.85 -21.11 4.44
C THR A 244 19.80 -20.03 4.72
N LEU A 245 18.60 -20.14 4.13
CA LEU A 245 17.50 -19.21 4.38
C LEU A 245 17.16 -19.13 5.86
N LYS A 246 17.00 -20.27 6.56
CA LYS A 246 16.70 -20.30 8.00
C LYS A 246 17.82 -19.71 8.88
N ALA A 247 19.07 -19.81 8.44
CA ALA A 247 20.21 -19.30 9.19
C ALA A 247 20.32 -17.77 9.11
N HIS A 248 19.84 -17.15 8.03
CA HIS A 248 20.09 -15.75 7.73
C HIS A 248 18.82 -14.85 7.67
N ILE A 249 17.65 -15.40 7.35
CA ILE A 249 16.39 -14.62 7.30
C ILE A 249 16.06 -14.05 8.70
N GLY A 250 15.67 -12.78 8.75
CA GLY A 250 15.34 -12.09 10.01
C GLY A 250 16.56 -11.78 10.89
N ARG A 251 17.77 -11.68 10.32
CA ARG A 251 19.01 -11.44 11.06
C ARG A 251 19.84 -10.32 10.45
N GLY A 252 20.76 -9.81 11.27
CA GLY A 252 21.74 -8.82 10.84
C GLY A 252 21.14 -7.43 10.70
N VAL A 253 21.66 -6.68 9.73
CA VAL A 253 21.26 -5.31 9.38
C VAL A 253 21.12 -5.22 7.87
N THR A 254 20.32 -4.27 7.38
CA THR A 254 20.21 -4.06 5.93
C THR A 254 21.58 -3.74 5.31
N GLY A 255 21.85 -4.32 4.15
CA GLY A 255 23.12 -4.29 3.42
C GLY A 255 24.18 -5.20 4.04
N GLY A 256 23.84 -5.98 5.07
CA GLY A 256 24.75 -6.87 5.79
C GLY A 256 24.95 -8.24 5.14
N PRO A 257 25.84 -9.07 5.72
CA PRO A 257 26.16 -10.39 5.18
C PRO A 257 24.98 -11.38 5.23
N ASP A 258 24.10 -11.27 6.24
CA ASP A 258 22.91 -12.12 6.34
C ASP A 258 21.93 -11.88 5.19
N GLU A 259 21.63 -10.60 4.90
CA GLU A 259 20.79 -10.25 3.76
C GLU A 259 21.42 -10.68 2.43
N ALA A 260 22.73 -10.49 2.27
CA ALA A 260 23.45 -10.92 1.08
C ALA A 260 23.39 -12.44 0.86
N ALA A 261 23.44 -13.24 1.94
CA ALA A 261 23.29 -14.69 1.87
C ALA A 261 21.88 -15.11 1.43
N VAL A 262 20.84 -14.43 1.92
CA VAL A 262 19.45 -14.67 1.46
C VAL A 262 19.28 -14.29 -0.01
N LYS A 263 19.80 -13.12 -0.42
CA LYS A 263 19.76 -12.67 -1.81
C LYS A 263 20.50 -13.61 -2.76
N ALA A 264 21.65 -14.16 -2.35
CA ALA A 264 22.36 -15.17 -3.13
C ALA A 264 21.51 -16.42 -3.41
N VAL A 265 20.73 -16.89 -2.42
CA VAL A 265 19.77 -17.99 -2.64
C VAL A 265 18.66 -17.57 -3.62
N TYR A 266 18.17 -16.33 -3.53
CA TYR A 266 17.16 -15.83 -4.47
C TYR A 266 17.71 -15.77 -5.91
N ASP A 267 18.96 -15.37 -6.09
CA ASP A 267 19.64 -15.33 -7.38
C ASP A 267 19.84 -16.73 -7.96
N GLU A 268 20.30 -17.70 -7.15
CA GLU A 268 20.46 -19.10 -7.56
C GLU A 268 19.13 -19.74 -8.02
N LEU A 269 18.02 -19.34 -7.41
CA LEU A 269 16.68 -19.82 -7.75
C LEU A 269 16.04 -19.04 -8.92
N ASN A 270 16.76 -18.06 -9.46
CA ASN A 270 16.31 -17.11 -10.48
C ASN A 270 14.98 -16.43 -10.13
N LEU A 271 14.83 -15.97 -8.88
CA LEU A 271 13.56 -15.39 -8.43
C LEU A 271 13.25 -14.04 -9.09
N HIS A 272 14.27 -13.29 -9.50
CA HIS A 272 14.08 -12.06 -10.27
C HIS A 272 13.28 -12.33 -11.55
N ASP A 273 13.76 -13.21 -12.43
CA ASP A 273 13.07 -13.47 -13.71
C ASP A 273 11.71 -14.14 -13.52
N ARG A 274 11.57 -15.00 -12.50
CA ARG A 274 10.28 -15.60 -12.14
C ARG A 274 9.27 -14.55 -11.68
N TYR A 275 9.71 -13.54 -10.94
CA TYR A 275 8.86 -12.41 -10.59
C TYR A 275 8.47 -11.63 -11.84
N MET A 276 9.42 -11.34 -12.75
CA MET A 276 9.10 -10.65 -14.00
C MET A 276 8.10 -11.43 -14.85
N GLU A 277 8.21 -12.77 -14.93
CA GLU A 277 7.22 -13.62 -15.61
C GLU A 277 5.84 -13.54 -14.94
N TYR A 278 5.79 -13.64 -13.60
CA TYR A 278 4.56 -13.48 -12.83
C TYR A 278 3.91 -12.11 -13.05
N GLN A 279 4.68 -11.02 -12.93
CA GLN A 279 4.18 -9.65 -13.06
C GLN A 279 3.60 -9.43 -14.46
N ASN A 280 4.33 -9.83 -15.50
CA ASN A 280 3.88 -9.72 -16.88
C ASN A 280 2.59 -10.50 -17.13
N GLN A 281 2.45 -11.71 -16.58
CA GLN A 281 1.22 -12.49 -16.72
C GLN A 281 0.07 -11.83 -15.95
N ALA A 282 0.30 -11.42 -14.71
CA ALA A 282 -0.73 -10.81 -13.88
C ALA A 282 -1.23 -9.48 -14.46
N LEU A 283 -0.36 -8.68 -15.06
CA LEU A 283 -0.73 -7.44 -15.75
C LEU A 283 -1.54 -7.71 -17.03
N ARG A 284 -1.20 -8.75 -17.81
CA ARG A 284 -2.03 -9.18 -18.96
C ARG A 284 -3.42 -9.59 -18.51
N ASP A 285 -3.52 -10.44 -17.49
CA ASP A 285 -4.80 -10.90 -16.94
C ASP A 285 -5.63 -9.71 -16.40
N PHE A 286 -4.95 -8.74 -15.79
CA PHE A 286 -5.56 -7.50 -15.32
C PHE A 286 -6.10 -6.64 -16.48
N ASP A 287 -5.33 -6.42 -17.54
CA ASP A 287 -5.78 -5.67 -18.72
C ASP A 287 -6.98 -6.36 -19.41
N GLU A 288 -6.96 -7.70 -19.53
CA GLU A 288 -8.11 -8.47 -20.04
C GLU A 288 -9.37 -8.33 -19.17
N HIS A 289 -9.20 -8.18 -17.86
CA HIS A 289 -10.30 -7.88 -16.95
C HIS A 289 -10.82 -6.46 -17.16
N LEU A 290 -9.93 -5.47 -17.29
CA LEU A 290 -10.30 -4.07 -17.54
C LEU A 290 -11.05 -3.88 -18.86
N ASP A 291 -10.72 -4.64 -19.91
CA ASP A 291 -11.41 -4.57 -21.21
C ASP A 291 -12.90 -4.97 -21.14
N ARG A 292 -13.35 -5.56 -20.03
CA ARG A 292 -14.76 -5.89 -19.77
C ARG A 292 -15.50 -4.80 -19.02
N MET A 293 -14.79 -3.73 -18.61
CA MET A 293 -15.35 -2.58 -17.90
C MET A 293 -15.67 -1.44 -18.89
N PRO A 294 -16.57 -0.52 -18.51
CA PRO A 294 -16.72 0.76 -19.19
C PRO A 294 -15.38 1.47 -19.45
N PRO A 295 -15.14 2.01 -20.66
CA PRO A 295 -13.81 2.50 -21.06
C PRO A 295 -13.17 3.50 -20.11
N ASN A 296 -13.94 4.47 -19.61
CA ASN A 296 -13.42 5.50 -18.70
C ASN A 296 -13.09 4.94 -17.30
N MET A 297 -13.75 3.88 -16.86
CA MET A 297 -13.37 3.20 -15.61
C MET A 297 -12.12 2.33 -15.81
N ALA A 298 -12.02 1.62 -16.94
CA ALA A 298 -10.81 0.88 -17.29
C ALA A 298 -9.59 1.83 -17.34
N GLU A 299 -9.76 3.01 -17.94
CA GLU A 299 -8.71 4.01 -18.00
C GLU A 299 -8.31 4.55 -16.63
N ALA A 300 -9.27 4.75 -15.71
CA ALA A 300 -8.96 5.17 -14.34
C ALA A 300 -8.02 4.17 -13.64
N PHE A 301 -8.22 2.86 -13.85
CA PHE A 301 -7.35 1.82 -13.30
C PHE A 301 -5.97 1.76 -13.97
N ARG A 302 -5.88 1.98 -15.28
CA ARG A 302 -4.58 2.07 -15.99
C ARG A 302 -3.76 3.24 -15.50
N LEU A 303 -4.38 4.42 -15.38
CA LEU A 303 -3.70 5.61 -14.83
C LEU A 303 -3.25 5.39 -13.38
N GLN A 304 -4.08 4.73 -12.56
CA GLN A 304 -3.72 4.43 -11.18
C GLN A 304 -2.56 3.43 -11.08
N ARG A 305 -2.55 2.39 -11.92
CA ARG A 305 -1.41 1.47 -12.06
C ARG A 305 -0.14 2.24 -12.41
N ASP A 306 -0.18 3.06 -13.46
CA ASP A 306 1.00 3.76 -13.98
C ASP A 306 1.57 4.75 -12.95
N ILE A 307 0.70 5.39 -12.16
CA ILE A 307 1.11 6.28 -11.07
C ILE A 307 1.80 5.54 -9.94
N LEU A 308 1.38 4.31 -9.62
CA LEU A 308 1.86 3.55 -8.47
C LEU A 308 3.07 2.65 -8.80
N MET A 309 3.12 2.13 -10.03
CA MET A 309 4.11 1.14 -10.46
C MET A 309 5.05 1.67 -11.55
N GLY A 310 4.71 2.79 -12.18
CA GLY A 310 5.43 3.35 -13.32
C GLY A 310 4.73 3.07 -14.65
N PRO A 311 4.92 3.91 -15.69
CA PRO A 311 4.27 3.72 -16.99
C PRO A 311 4.87 2.55 -17.80
N ASP A 312 6.06 2.08 -17.44
CA ASP A 312 6.80 1.02 -18.14
C ASP A 312 6.68 -0.35 -17.46
N THR A 313 5.86 -0.47 -16.40
CA THR A 313 5.57 -1.77 -15.75
C THR A 313 4.54 -2.59 -16.50
#